data_AF-A0A1I3N5Q0-F1
#
_entry.id   AF-A0A1I3N5Q0-F1
#
_cell.length_a   1.000
_cell.length_b   1.000
_cell.length_c   1.000
_cell.angle_alpha   90.00
_cell.angle_beta   90.00
_cell.angle_gamma   90.00
#
_symmetry.space_group_name_H-M   'P 1'
#
loop_
_entity.id
_entity.type
_entity.pdbx_description
1 polymer ?
#
loop_
_entity_poly.entity_id
_entity_poly.type
_entity_poly.pdbx_seq_one_letter_code
_entity_poly.pdbx_strand_id
1 'polypeptide(L)'
;MDFLTYLLESFLEIYLFFADYKFWKKKKAQRKYEKEHGLPKQLMIYPSDKIMLRMLLLLVVLIIPVWFLFSINKNQNAMTKQMTQIHELLKAEKKQFNTYPKQLNTIIRNNPLHRDLTLDVWDNAFYYVVTEDGLTYSLVSKGPDGILNTEDDVE
;
A
#
# COMPACT_ATOMS: atom_id res chain seq x y z
N MET A 1 1.58 -13.55 29.82
CA MET A 1 2.52 -12.52 30.32
C MET A 1 2.84 -12.90 31.75
N ASP A 2 4.08 -13.31 31.98
CA ASP A 2 4.50 -13.91 33.24
C ASP A 2 4.81 -12.81 34.26
N PHE A 3 4.71 -13.13 35.55
CA PHE A 3 4.99 -12.18 36.65
C PHE A 3 6.35 -11.47 36.50
N LEU A 4 7.35 -12.18 35.99
CA LEU A 4 8.69 -11.63 35.70
C LEU A 4 8.66 -10.51 34.65
N THR A 5 7.77 -10.58 33.66
CA THR A 5 7.66 -9.57 32.61
C THR A 5 7.16 -8.24 33.15
N TYR A 6 6.09 -8.26 33.96
CA TYR A 6 5.57 -7.06 34.61
C TYR A 6 6.59 -6.42 35.57
N LEU A 7 7.35 -7.26 36.28
CA LEU A 7 8.39 -6.80 37.18
C LEU A 7 9.50 -6.07 36.41
N LEU A 8 9.96 -6.61 35.28
CA LEU A 8 10.95 -5.99 34.42
C LEU A 8 10.46 -4.68 33.79
N GLU A 9 9.21 -4.64 33.29
CA GLU A 9 8.58 -3.43 32.75
C GLU A 9 8.56 -2.31 33.78
N SER A 10 8.15 -2.63 35.01
CA SER A 10 8.11 -1.67 36.11
C SER A 10 9.49 -1.08 36.41
N PHE A 11 10.55 -1.91 36.45
CA PHE A 11 11.92 -1.42 36.64
C PHE A 11 12.39 -0.51 35.50
N LEU A 12 12.00 -0.83 34.26
CA LEU A 12 12.35 -0.06 33.07
C LEU A 12 11.70 1.33 33.09
N GLU A 13 10.42 1.42 33.44
CA GLU A 13 9.70 2.68 33.59
C GLU A 13 10.33 3.57 34.66
N ILE A 14 10.64 2.99 35.82
CA ILE A 14 11.30 3.70 36.92
C ILE A 14 12.67 4.24 36.48
N TYR A 15 13.47 3.43 35.78
CA TYR A 15 14.76 3.84 35.25
C TYR A 15 14.63 5.02 34.27
N LEU A 16 13.70 4.94 33.32
CA LEU A 16 13.44 6.00 32.35
C LEU A 16 12.99 7.30 33.03
N PHE A 17 12.11 7.20 34.02
CA PHE A 17 11.68 8.34 34.83
C PHE A 17 12.87 9.05 35.49
N PHE A 18 13.79 8.31 36.10
CA PHE A 18 15.00 8.90 36.70
C PHE A 18 15.93 9.53 35.67
N ALA A 19 16.08 8.91 34.49
CA ALA A 19 16.87 9.46 33.40
C ALA A 19 16.31 10.80 32.91
N ASP A 20 15.00 10.88 32.72
CA ASP A 20 14.31 12.11 32.30
C ASP A 20 14.31 13.17 33.40
N TYR A 21 14.15 12.79 34.66
CA TYR A 21 14.24 13.71 35.79
C TYR A 21 15.63 14.35 35.90
N LYS A 22 16.70 13.54 35.76
CA LYS A 22 18.08 14.03 35.72
C LYS A 22 18.29 14.97 34.53
N PHE A 23 17.75 14.62 33.37
CA PHE A 23 17.82 15.46 32.18
C PHE A 23 17.07 16.78 32.34
N TRP A 24 15.89 16.78 32.96
CA TRP A 24 15.11 17.97 33.24
C TRP A 24 15.87 18.97 34.11
N LYS A 25 16.55 18.50 35.17
CA LYS A 25 17.43 19.36 35.99
C LYS A 25 18.54 20.00 35.15
N LYS A 26 19.21 19.20 34.31
CA LYS A 26 20.27 19.70 33.40
C LYS A 26 19.73 20.75 32.43
N LYS A 27 18.58 20.47 31.80
CA LYS A 27 17.89 21.39 30.88
C LYS A 27 17.55 22.71 31.59
N LYS A 28 17.03 22.65 32.82
CA LYS A 28 16.71 23.86 33.60
C LYS A 28 17.96 24.70 33.90
N ALA A 29 19.08 24.07 34.27
CA ALA A 29 20.35 24.78 34.49
C ALA A 29 20.85 25.44 33.19
N GLN A 30 20.82 24.72 32.07
CA GLN A 30 21.22 25.25 30.76
C GLN A 30 20.35 26.44 30.35
N ARG A 31 19.03 26.38 30.55
CA ARG A 31 18.13 27.51 30.20
C ARG A 31 18.40 28.76 31.02
N LYS A 32 18.80 28.63 32.29
CA LYS A 32 19.21 29.78 33.10
C LYS A 32 20.50 30.39 32.57
N TYR A 33 21.50 29.55 32.31
CA TYR A 33 22.78 29.96 31.73
C TYR A 33 22.61 30.68 30.38
N GLU A 34 21.82 30.10 29.47
CA GLU A 34 21.51 30.71 28.17
C GLU A 34 20.85 32.09 28.31
N LYS A 35 19.93 32.26 29.27
CA LYS A 35 19.24 33.53 29.52
C LYS A 35 20.19 34.58 30.10
N GLU A 36 21.08 34.19 31.01
CA GLU A 36 22.06 35.08 31.63
C GLU A 36 23.12 35.57 30.63
N HIS A 37 23.50 34.72 29.67
CA HIS A 37 24.53 35.04 28.67
C HIS A 37 23.97 35.51 27.31
N GLY A 38 22.65 35.67 27.19
CA GLY A 38 22.00 36.09 25.93
C GLY A 38 22.17 35.10 24.77
N LEU A 39 22.39 33.82 25.06
CA LEU A 39 22.65 32.78 24.07
C LEU A 39 21.34 32.24 23.44
N PRO A 40 21.38 31.79 22.18
CA PRO A 40 20.25 31.11 21.56
C PRO A 40 19.95 29.78 22.27
N LYS A 41 18.66 29.41 22.29
CA LYS A 41 18.20 28.18 22.96
C LYS A 41 18.69 26.94 22.22
N GLN A 42 19.50 26.10 22.87
CA GLN A 42 19.90 24.82 22.29
C GLN A 42 18.73 23.82 22.28
N LEU A 43 18.65 22.99 21.24
CA LEU A 43 17.68 21.90 21.15
C LEU A 43 18.12 20.73 22.04
N MET A 44 17.28 20.37 23.01
CA MET A 44 17.54 19.35 24.03
C MET A 44 16.36 18.39 24.13
N ILE A 45 16.52 17.20 23.52
CA ILE A 45 15.53 16.12 23.46
C ILE A 45 15.69 15.17 24.65
N TYR A 46 14.59 14.77 25.29
CA TYR A 46 14.62 13.85 26.43
C TYR A 46 15.12 12.45 26.03
N PRO A 47 15.79 11.72 26.94
CA PRO A 47 16.14 10.32 26.72
C PRO A 47 14.95 9.45 26.29
N SER A 48 13.78 9.59 26.92
CA SER A 48 12.56 8.87 26.54
C SER A 48 12.11 9.20 25.12
N ASP A 49 12.05 10.49 24.75
CA ASP A 49 11.70 10.93 23.40
C ASP A 49 12.62 10.32 22.33
N LYS A 50 13.93 10.19 22.61
CA LYS A 50 14.89 9.54 21.70
C LYS A 50 14.57 8.06 21.50
N ILE A 51 14.17 7.37 22.57
CA ILE A 51 13.78 5.95 22.51
C ILE A 51 12.48 5.84 21.71
N MET A 52 11.48 6.67 22.01
CA MET A 52 10.22 6.71 21.28
C MET A 52 10.43 6.94 19.77
N LEU A 53 11.30 7.88 19.39
CA LEU A 53 11.62 8.14 17.98
C LEU A 53 12.21 6.91 17.28
N ARG A 54 13.11 6.18 17.95
CA ARG A 54 13.71 4.95 17.41
C ARG A 54 12.66 3.86 17.25
N MET A 55 11.77 3.70 18.23
CA MET A 55 10.68 2.73 18.19
C MET A 55 9.69 3.07 17.07
N LEU A 56 9.36 4.34 16.88
CA LEU A 56 8.51 4.82 15.79
C LEU A 56 9.14 4.49 14.43
N LEU A 57 10.43 4.78 14.25
CA LEU A 57 11.14 4.49 13.01
C LEU A 57 11.14 2.99 12.71
N LEU A 58 11.43 2.17 13.72
CA LEU A 58 11.40 0.71 13.59
C LEU A 58 10.00 0.21 13.22
N LEU A 59 8.95 0.75 13.83
CA LEU A 59 7.57 0.41 13.52
C LEU A 59 7.20 0.75 12.07
N VAL A 60 7.59 1.92 11.57
CA VAL A 60 7.38 2.30 10.17
C VAL A 60 8.10 1.36 9.22
N VAL A 61 9.36 1.01 9.51
CA VAL A 61 10.16 0.06 8.70
C VAL A 61 9.52 -1.33 8.66
N LEU A 62 8.84 -1.76 9.72
CA LEU A 62 8.15 -3.06 9.75
C LEU A 62 6.78 -3.03 9.07
N ILE A 63 6.00 -1.95 9.20
CA ILE A 63 4.63 -1.89 8.69
C ILE A 63 4.59 -1.68 7.17
N ILE A 64 5.43 -0.80 6.62
CA ILE A 64 5.44 -0.48 5.19
C ILE A 64 5.57 -1.74 4.31
N PRO A 65 6.55 -2.64 4.50
CA PRO A 65 6.70 -3.81 3.65
C PRO A 65 5.52 -4.78 3.77
N VAL A 66 4.99 -4.97 4.98
CA VAL A 66 3.82 -5.83 5.19
C VAL A 66 2.62 -5.27 4.44
N TRP A 67 2.34 -3.98 4.58
CA TRP A 67 1.26 -3.31 3.87
C TRP A 67 1.43 -3.41 2.34
N PHE A 68 2.64 -3.22 1.84
CA PHE A 68 2.97 -3.34 0.42
C PHE A 68 2.69 -4.75 -0.13
N LEU A 69 3.14 -5.80 0.58
CA LEU A 69 2.89 -7.19 0.19
C LEU A 69 1.39 -7.53 0.17
N PHE A 70 0.63 -7.07 1.16
CA PHE A 70 -0.82 -7.25 1.17
C PHE A 70 -1.52 -6.52 0.01
N SER A 71 -1.05 -5.34 -0.38
CA SER A 71 -1.61 -4.58 -1.49
C SER A 71 -1.41 -5.29 -2.83
N ILE A 72 -0.21 -5.85 -3.08
CA ILE A 72 0.08 -6.59 -4.32
C ILE A 72 -0.84 -7.80 -4.47
N ASN A 73 -0.97 -8.62 -3.42
CA ASN A 73 -1.81 -9.82 -3.45
C ASN A 73 -3.29 -9.48 -3.69
N LYS A 74 -3.78 -8.37 -3.12
CA LYS A 74 -5.14 -7.90 -3.35
C LYS A 74 -5.37 -7.55 -4.82
N ASN A 75 -4.42 -6.85 -5.44
CA ASN A 75 -4.54 -6.42 -6.83
C ASN A 75 -4.52 -7.60 -7.79
N GLN A 76 -3.62 -8.57 -7.60
CA GLN A 76 -3.58 -9.79 -8.41
C GLN A 76 -4.90 -10.58 -8.33
N ASN A 77 -5.44 -10.77 -7.12
CA ASN A 77 -6.72 -11.48 -6.95
C ASN A 77 -7.89 -10.74 -7.62
N ALA A 78 -7.93 -9.41 -7.49
CA ALA A 78 -8.93 -8.58 -8.16
C ALA A 78 -8.81 -8.69 -9.69
N MET A 79 -7.59 -8.65 -10.20
CA MET A 79 -7.27 -8.74 -11.62
C MET A 79 -7.72 -10.08 -12.21
N THR A 80 -7.33 -11.20 -11.59
CA THR A 80 -7.75 -12.54 -12.03
C THR A 80 -9.27 -12.69 -12.03
N LYS A 81 -9.95 -12.16 -11.01
CA LYS A 81 -11.42 -12.18 -10.95
C LYS A 81 -12.04 -11.36 -12.07
N GLN A 82 -11.51 -10.18 -12.34
CA GLN A 82 -11.99 -9.29 -13.40
C GLN A 82 -11.79 -9.91 -14.78
N MET A 83 -10.61 -10.50 -15.04
CA MET A 83 -10.30 -11.18 -16.30
C MET A 83 -11.23 -12.37 -16.53
N THR A 84 -11.48 -13.16 -15.47
CA THR A 84 -12.45 -14.27 -15.52
C THR A 84 -13.85 -13.78 -15.89
N GLN A 85 -14.31 -12.68 -15.30
CA GLN A 85 -15.61 -12.09 -15.63
C GLN A 85 -15.69 -11.61 -17.09
N ILE A 86 -14.64 -10.95 -17.59
CA ILE A 86 -14.59 -10.51 -19.00
C ILE A 86 -14.65 -11.71 -19.94
N HIS A 87 -13.88 -12.77 -19.66
CA HIS A 87 -13.93 -14.00 -20.47
C HIS A 87 -15.30 -14.66 -20.46
N GLU A 88 -15.98 -14.72 -19.31
CA GLU A 88 -17.33 -15.25 -19.21
C GLU A 88 -18.34 -14.45 -20.05
N LEU A 89 -18.25 -13.11 -19.99
CA LEU A 89 -19.10 -12.23 -20.80
C LEU A 89 -18.83 -12.37 -22.30
N LEU A 90 -17.57 -12.42 -22.72
CA LEU A 90 -17.20 -12.65 -24.11
C LEU A 90 -17.70 -14.01 -24.62
N LYS A 91 -17.60 -15.05 -23.79
CA LYS A 91 -18.10 -16.40 -24.11
C LYS A 91 -19.63 -16.42 -24.23
N ALA A 92 -20.34 -15.69 -23.37
CA ALA A 92 -21.78 -15.53 -23.45
C ALA A 92 -22.19 -14.80 -24.75
N GLU A 93 -21.48 -13.73 -25.11
CA GLU A 93 -21.72 -12.97 -26.35
C GLU A 93 -21.50 -13.86 -27.58
N LYS A 94 -20.39 -14.61 -27.64
CA LYS A 94 -20.13 -15.56 -28.72
C LYS A 94 -21.21 -16.63 -28.83
N LYS A 95 -21.76 -17.11 -27.70
CA LYS A 95 -22.86 -18.08 -27.73
C LYS A 95 -24.14 -17.50 -28.34
N GLN A 96 -24.37 -16.20 -28.19
CA GLN A 96 -25.56 -15.52 -28.72
C GLN A 96 -25.40 -15.11 -30.20
N PHE A 97 -24.22 -14.62 -30.58
CA PHE A 97 -23.98 -14.01 -31.91
C PHE A 97 -23.01 -14.81 -32.79
N ASN A 98 -22.57 -16.00 -32.34
CA ASN A 98 -21.58 -16.88 -32.97
C ASN A 98 -20.19 -16.25 -33.22
N THR A 99 -19.98 -15.00 -32.83
CA THR A 99 -18.76 -14.22 -33.05
C THR A 99 -18.44 -13.39 -31.80
N TYR A 100 -17.16 -13.09 -31.59
CA TYR A 100 -16.75 -12.15 -30.55
C TYR A 100 -16.98 -10.69 -31.01
N PRO A 101 -17.32 -9.79 -30.08
CA PRO A 101 -17.56 -8.38 -30.42
C PRO A 101 -16.26 -7.68 -30.81
N LYS A 102 -16.30 -6.73 -31.76
CA LYS A 102 -15.10 -6.00 -32.20
C LYS A 102 -14.51 -5.07 -31.14
N GLN A 103 -15.30 -4.71 -30.12
CA GLN A 103 -14.91 -3.79 -29.06
C GLN A 103 -15.34 -4.35 -27.72
N LEU A 104 -14.50 -4.20 -26.71
CA LEU A 104 -14.80 -4.66 -25.35
C LEU A 104 -15.99 -3.91 -24.73
N ASN A 105 -16.18 -2.63 -25.06
CA ASN A 105 -17.34 -1.85 -24.57
C ASN A 105 -18.70 -2.44 -24.99
N THR A 106 -18.74 -3.25 -26.05
CA THR A 106 -19.97 -3.89 -26.53
C THR A 106 -20.54 -4.89 -25.52
N ILE A 107 -19.70 -5.57 -24.72
CA ILE A 107 -20.19 -6.47 -23.66
C ILE A 107 -20.68 -5.72 -22.43
N ILE A 108 -20.27 -4.46 -22.24
CA ILE A 108 -20.59 -3.66 -21.05
C ILE A 108 -22.00 -3.07 -21.15
N ARG A 109 -22.50 -2.78 -22.36
CA ARG A 109 -23.90 -2.36 -22.67
C ARG A 109 -24.50 -1.33 -21.69
N ASN A 110 -23.71 -0.35 -21.23
CA ASN A 110 -24.10 0.63 -20.20
C ASN A 110 -24.64 0.02 -18.89
N ASN A 111 -24.32 -1.24 -18.58
CA ASN A 111 -24.64 -1.85 -17.30
C ASN A 111 -23.70 -1.28 -16.22
N PRO A 112 -24.23 -0.60 -15.19
CA PRO A 112 -23.39 -0.04 -14.12
C PRO A 112 -22.57 -1.11 -13.38
N LEU A 113 -23.00 -2.38 -13.36
CA LEU A 113 -22.25 -3.49 -12.76
C LEU A 113 -21.02 -3.93 -13.58
N HIS A 114 -20.88 -3.44 -14.82
CA HIS A 114 -19.80 -3.78 -15.74
C HIS A 114 -18.95 -2.58 -16.12
N ARG A 115 -19.22 -1.40 -15.54
CA ARG A 115 -18.52 -0.15 -15.88
C ARG A 115 -17.03 -0.23 -15.63
N ASP A 116 -16.63 -0.95 -14.60
CA ASP A 116 -15.22 -1.07 -14.21
C ASP A 116 -14.48 -2.11 -15.07
N LEU A 117 -15.15 -2.81 -16.00
CA LEU A 117 -14.51 -3.82 -16.86
C LEU A 117 -13.74 -3.23 -18.06
N THR A 118 -13.80 -1.90 -18.27
CA THR A 118 -13.01 -1.24 -19.33
C THR A 118 -11.56 -1.00 -18.94
N LEU A 119 -11.29 -0.90 -17.65
CA LEU A 119 -9.99 -0.58 -17.08
C LEU A 119 -9.53 -1.74 -16.20
N ASP A 120 -8.23 -2.00 -16.15
CA ASP A 120 -7.68 -2.97 -15.22
C ASP A 120 -7.52 -2.40 -13.80
N VAL A 121 -6.95 -3.20 -12.89
CA VAL A 121 -6.77 -2.84 -11.48
C VAL A 121 -5.81 -1.66 -11.28
N TRP A 122 -5.05 -1.30 -12.31
CA TRP A 122 -4.13 -0.16 -12.33
C TRP A 122 -4.67 1.04 -13.14
N ASP A 123 -5.98 1.05 -13.40
CA ASP A 123 -6.68 2.08 -14.19
C ASP A 123 -6.19 2.20 -15.65
N ASN A 124 -5.53 1.16 -16.18
CA ASN A 124 -5.12 1.11 -17.57
C ASN A 124 -6.21 0.47 -18.45
N ALA A 125 -6.39 0.97 -19.68
CA ALA A 125 -7.33 0.36 -20.62
C ALA A 125 -6.81 -1.00 -21.11
N PHE A 126 -7.69 -2.01 -21.10
CA PHE A 126 -7.41 -3.33 -21.65
C PHE A 126 -7.06 -3.25 -23.14
N TYR A 127 -6.03 -3.99 -23.54
CA TYR A 127 -5.75 -4.26 -24.93
C TYR A 127 -6.61 -5.43 -25.40
N TYR A 128 -7.52 -5.17 -26.33
CA TYR A 128 -8.45 -6.17 -26.84
C TYR A 128 -8.47 -6.14 -28.37
N VAL A 129 -8.13 -7.26 -28.98
CA VAL A 129 -8.15 -7.44 -30.45
C VAL A 129 -8.78 -8.77 -30.80
N VAL A 130 -9.64 -8.76 -31.82
CA VAL A 130 -10.29 -9.94 -32.37
C VAL A 130 -9.68 -10.26 -33.73
N THR A 131 -9.55 -11.54 -34.06
CA THR A 131 -9.14 -11.98 -35.41
C THR A 131 -10.16 -11.58 -36.47
N GLU A 132 -9.72 -11.46 -37.73
CA GLU A 132 -10.60 -11.07 -38.85
C GLU A 132 -11.81 -12.01 -38.98
N ASP A 133 -11.64 -13.29 -38.66
CA ASP A 133 -12.69 -14.31 -38.67
C ASP A 133 -13.70 -14.17 -37.51
N GLY A 134 -13.41 -13.36 -36.49
CA GLY A 134 -14.28 -13.15 -35.34
C GLY A 134 -14.35 -14.33 -34.35
N LEU A 135 -13.51 -15.36 -34.56
CA LEU A 135 -13.59 -16.63 -33.82
C LEU A 135 -12.69 -16.69 -32.60
N THR A 136 -11.62 -15.89 -32.56
CA THR A 136 -10.61 -15.83 -31.49
C THR A 136 -10.35 -14.37 -31.09
N TYR A 137 -9.94 -14.15 -29.84
CA TYR A 137 -9.56 -12.84 -29.34
C TYR A 137 -8.26 -12.93 -28.54
N SER A 138 -7.57 -11.80 -28.43
CA SER A 138 -6.50 -11.54 -27.47
C SER A 138 -6.98 -10.44 -26.53
N LEU A 139 -6.85 -10.68 -25.23
CA LEU A 139 -7.16 -9.74 -24.17
C LEU A 139 -5.93 -9.68 -23.27
N VAL A 140 -5.36 -8.48 -23.10
CA VAL A 140 -4.14 -8.27 -22.31
C VAL A 140 -4.33 -7.02 -21.45
N SER A 141 -4.01 -7.11 -20.16
CA SER A 141 -3.79 -5.95 -19.31
C SER A 141 -2.32 -5.58 -19.34
N LYS A 142 -2.07 -4.27 -19.39
CA LYS A 142 -0.73 -3.68 -19.41
C LYS A 142 -0.04 -3.68 -18.03
N GLY A 143 -0.65 -4.30 -17.03
CA GLY A 143 -0.08 -4.33 -15.69
C GLY A 143 0.14 -2.94 -15.05
N PRO A 144 1.04 -2.85 -14.05
CA PRO A 144 1.36 -1.62 -13.35
C PRO A 144 2.11 -0.58 -14.20
N ASP A 145 2.89 -1.00 -15.19
CA ASP A 145 3.75 -0.11 -15.98
C ASP A 145 2.98 0.62 -17.10
N GLY A 146 1.82 0.10 -17.51
CA GLY A 146 0.97 0.69 -18.53
C GLY A 146 1.51 0.55 -19.96
N ILE A 147 2.52 -0.30 -20.18
CA ILE A 147 3.19 -0.52 -21.47
C ILE A 147 2.84 -1.92 -21.98
N LEU A 148 2.56 -2.04 -23.28
CA LEU A 148 2.24 -3.33 -23.90
C LEU A 148 3.53 -4.06 -24.33
N ASN A 149 3.52 -5.39 -24.24
CA ASN A 149 4.61 -6.33 -24.51
C ASN A 149 5.75 -6.25 -23.49
N THR A 150 5.42 -6.15 -22.20
CA THR A 150 6.37 -6.20 -21.09
C THR A 150 6.14 -7.44 -20.22
N GLU A 151 7.08 -7.74 -19.31
CA GLU A 151 6.94 -8.90 -18.40
C GLU A 151 5.77 -8.73 -17.40
N ASP A 152 5.24 -7.52 -17.27
CA ASP A 152 4.16 -7.15 -16.38
C ASP A 152 2.76 -7.39 -16.99
N ASP A 153 2.69 -7.73 -18.28
CA ASP A 153 1.44 -7.99 -18.98
C ASP A 153 0.73 -9.24 -18.43
N VAL A 154 -0.60 -9.16 -18.32
CA VAL A 154 -1.45 -10.26 -17.84
C VAL A 154 -2.52 -10.60 -18.89
N GLU A 155 -2.54 -11.86 -19.33
CA GLU A 155 -3.47 -12.43 -20.31
C GLU A 155 -4.65 -13.18 -19.67
#